data_AF-A0A0S4IX66-F1
#
_entry.id   AF-A0A0S4IX66-F1
#
_cell.length_a   1.000
_cell.length_b   1.000
_cell.length_c   1.000
_cell.angle_alpha   90.00
_cell.angle_beta   90.00
_cell.angle_gamma   90.00
#
_symmetry.space_group_name_H-M   'P 1'
#
loop_
_entity.id
_entity.type
_entity.pdbx_description
1 polymer ?
#
loop_
_entity_poly.entity_id
_entity_poly.type
_entity_poly.pdbx_seq_one_letter_code
_entity_poly.pdbx_strand_id
1 'polypeptide(L)'
;MEQSILGRLTQKMTRLGFRQWSLLTEEQLLQGNSFAFAVMWRFVLESFPDVMVRLMGSHEWFCVETDDTKLLTSVLRLLHVAFSYRSPLTPAQMMQNKFFSQKSQMLLDGIALLQREVLRDHRPLAHSLARQCRHDRLDIDLVKPKVQQATARLAELDRRRKELNDAVREPLH
;
A
#
# COMPACT_ATOMS: atom_id res chain seq x y z
N MET A 1 -4.96 -22.62 11.48
CA MET A 1 -5.52 -21.25 11.48
C MET A 1 -4.60 -20.26 10.76
N GLU A 2 -3.28 -20.34 10.91
CA GLU A 2 -2.33 -19.45 10.23
C GLU A 2 -2.24 -19.66 8.71
N GLN A 3 -2.41 -20.89 8.22
CA GLN A 3 -2.47 -21.14 6.76
C GLN A 3 -3.65 -20.43 6.08
N SER A 4 -4.75 -20.18 6.78
CA SER A 4 -5.88 -19.46 6.19
C SER A 4 -5.64 -17.94 6.12
N ILE A 5 -4.90 -17.36 7.08
CA ILE A 5 -4.55 -15.92 7.03
C ILE A 5 -3.49 -15.64 5.96
N LEU A 6 -2.49 -16.53 5.83
CA LEU A 6 -1.48 -16.42 4.78
C LEU A 6 -2.12 -16.50 3.38
N GLY A 7 -3.02 -17.47 3.16
CA GLY A 7 -3.72 -17.62 1.89
C GLY A 7 -4.53 -16.39 1.52
N ARG A 8 -5.29 -15.83 2.48
CA ARG A 8 -6.06 -14.58 2.28
C ARG A 8 -5.16 -13.39 1.98
N LEU A 9 -4.04 -13.26 2.71
CA LEU A 9 -3.07 -12.18 2.49
C LEU A 9 -2.46 -12.29 1.09
N THR A 10 -1.96 -13.46 0.74
CA THR A 10 -1.33 -13.73 -0.57
C THR A 10 -2.31 -13.46 -1.71
N GLN A 11 -3.55 -13.92 -1.57
CA GLN A 11 -4.60 -13.66 -2.55
C GLN A 11 -4.89 -12.15 -2.69
N LYS A 12 -5.01 -11.43 -1.56
CA LYS A 12 -5.30 -9.98 -1.58
C LYS A 12 -4.14 -9.18 -2.18
N MET A 13 -2.91 -9.47 -1.77
CA MET A 13 -1.70 -8.82 -2.29
C MET A 13 -1.51 -9.07 -3.78
N THR A 14 -1.68 -10.33 -4.22
CA THR A 14 -1.63 -10.68 -5.65
C THR A 14 -2.69 -9.94 -6.45
N ARG A 15 -3.92 -9.84 -5.92
CA ARG A 15 -4.99 -9.10 -6.59
C ARG A 15 -4.72 -7.59 -6.68
N LEU A 16 -4.04 -7.01 -5.68
CA LEU A 16 -3.55 -5.63 -5.74
C LEU A 16 -2.40 -5.45 -6.75
N GLY A 17 -1.81 -6.54 -7.22
CA GLY A 17 -0.73 -6.53 -8.20
C GLY A 17 0.67 -6.73 -7.61
N PHE A 18 0.79 -7.22 -6.37
CA PHE A 18 2.09 -7.51 -5.77
C PHE A 18 2.77 -8.65 -6.54
N ARG A 19 3.96 -8.38 -7.07
CA ARG A 19 4.75 -9.33 -7.88
C ARG A 19 6.10 -9.70 -7.26
N GLN A 20 6.51 -9.02 -6.19
CA GLN A 20 7.82 -9.21 -5.56
C GLN A 20 7.86 -10.43 -4.62
N TRP A 21 7.04 -11.46 -4.89
CA TRP A 21 7.03 -12.69 -4.12
C TRP A 21 8.38 -13.41 -4.14
N SER A 22 9.20 -13.22 -5.18
CA SER A 22 10.56 -13.79 -5.24
C SER A 22 11.51 -13.20 -4.18
N LEU A 23 11.19 -12.04 -3.59
CA LEU A 23 11.98 -11.43 -2.53
C LEU A 23 11.61 -11.96 -1.14
N LEU A 24 10.49 -12.70 -1.03
CA LEU A 24 9.90 -13.13 0.24
C LEU A 24 9.73 -14.65 0.24
N THR A 25 10.28 -15.33 1.24
CA THR A 25 9.99 -16.76 1.42
C THR A 25 8.73 -16.95 2.25
N GLU A 26 8.02 -18.06 2.03
CA GLU A 26 6.88 -18.44 2.88
C GLU A 26 7.30 -18.54 4.36
N GLU A 27 8.49 -19.07 4.62
CA GLU A 27 9.06 -19.15 5.95
C GLU A 27 9.24 -17.77 6.61
N GLN A 28 9.80 -16.79 5.89
CA GLN A 28 9.95 -15.41 6.40
C GLN A 28 8.59 -14.81 6.76
N LEU A 29 7.57 -15.06 5.93
CA LEU A 29 6.22 -14.60 6.20
C LEU A 29 5.67 -15.24 7.47
N LEU A 30 5.69 -16.57 7.56
CA LEU A 30 5.18 -17.33 8.71
C LEU A 30 5.92 -17.03 10.01
N GLN A 31 7.20 -16.67 9.95
CA GLN A 31 7.96 -16.17 11.10
C GLN A 31 7.59 -14.74 11.50
N GLY A 32 6.75 -14.04 10.75
CA GLY A 32 6.40 -12.65 11.03
C GLY A 32 7.58 -11.70 10.78
N ASN A 33 8.46 -12.01 9.82
CA ASN A 33 9.67 -11.25 9.54
C ASN A 33 9.36 -9.76 9.26
N SER A 34 10.00 -8.85 9.99
CA SER A 34 9.70 -7.41 9.88
C SER A 34 10.03 -6.83 8.51
N PHE A 35 11.13 -7.24 7.87
CA PHE A 35 11.48 -6.85 6.50
C PHE A 35 10.39 -7.27 5.51
N ALA A 36 9.89 -8.51 5.60
CA ALA A 36 8.84 -8.99 4.71
C ALA A 36 7.56 -8.14 4.82
N PHE A 37 7.16 -7.80 6.05
CA PHE A 37 6.02 -6.91 6.28
C PHE A 37 6.28 -5.47 5.86
N ALA A 38 7.50 -4.95 6.01
CA ALA A 38 7.87 -3.63 5.51
C ALA A 38 7.74 -3.55 3.97
N VAL A 39 8.28 -4.53 3.25
CA VAL A 39 8.16 -4.63 1.78
C VAL A 39 6.69 -4.64 1.35
N MET A 40 5.85 -5.45 2.01
CA MET A 40 4.43 -5.50 1.70
C MET A 40 3.72 -4.19 2.00
N TRP A 41 4.05 -3.50 3.10
CA TRP A 41 3.48 -2.19 3.42
C TRP A 41 3.89 -1.12 2.41
N ARG A 42 5.15 -1.06 1.97
CA ARG A 42 5.57 -0.11 0.91
C ARG A 42 4.71 -0.28 -0.33
N PHE A 43 4.60 -1.51 -0.80
CA PHE A 43 3.76 -1.82 -1.95
C PHE A 43 2.30 -1.39 -1.74
N VAL A 44 1.73 -1.68 -0.57
CA VAL A 44 0.35 -1.30 -0.26
C VAL A 44 0.20 0.22 -0.33
N LEU A 45 1.07 1.00 0.31
CA LEU A 45 0.99 2.46 0.27
C LEU A 45 1.13 3.00 -1.16
N GLU A 46 2.10 2.49 -1.92
CA GLU A 46 2.32 2.85 -3.34
C GLU A 46 1.14 2.50 -4.24
N SER A 47 0.34 1.49 -3.88
CA SER A 47 -0.85 1.07 -4.63
C SER A 47 -2.04 2.04 -4.47
N PHE A 48 -1.97 3.01 -3.55
CA PHE A 48 -3.01 4.01 -3.33
C PHE A 48 -2.48 5.45 -3.43
N PRO A 49 -1.90 5.86 -4.58
CA PRO A 49 -1.16 7.12 -4.71
C PRO A 49 -2.03 8.35 -4.38
N ASP A 50 -3.27 8.40 -4.87
CA ASP A 50 -4.19 9.53 -4.61
C ASP A 50 -4.50 9.69 -3.12
N VAL A 51 -4.66 8.56 -2.40
CA VAL A 51 -4.89 8.56 -0.96
C VAL A 51 -3.62 8.99 -0.24
N MET A 52 -2.45 8.50 -0.66
CA MET A 52 -1.18 8.85 -0.03
C MET A 52 -0.86 10.33 -0.16
N VAL A 53 -1.07 10.93 -1.34
CA VAL A 53 -0.87 12.38 -1.54
C VAL A 53 -1.69 13.19 -0.53
N ARG A 54 -2.96 12.82 -0.31
CA ARG A 54 -3.81 13.51 0.68
C ARG A 54 -3.37 13.26 2.11
N LEU A 55 -3.02 12.03 2.46
CA LEU A 55 -2.56 11.71 3.80
C LEU A 55 -1.26 12.44 4.12
N MET A 56 -0.31 12.50 3.18
CA MET A 56 0.92 13.29 3.31
C MET A 56 0.63 14.78 3.39
N GLY A 57 -0.34 15.30 2.64
CA GLY A 57 -0.77 16.69 2.73
C GLY A 57 -1.50 17.04 4.04
N SER A 58 -2.16 16.07 4.68
CA SER A 58 -2.90 16.26 5.94
C SER A 58 -2.06 15.96 7.18
N HIS A 59 -0.94 15.26 7.00
CA HIS A 59 -0.06 14.80 8.06
C HIS A 59 1.40 15.06 7.65
N GLU A 60 1.90 16.26 7.92
CA GLU A 60 3.25 16.69 7.50
C GLU A 60 4.39 15.78 8.01
N TRP A 61 4.15 15.04 9.10
CA TRP A 61 5.11 14.08 9.64
C TRP A 61 5.15 12.76 8.86
N PHE A 62 4.17 12.48 8.01
CA PHE A 62 4.05 11.20 7.31
C PHE A 62 4.76 11.23 5.96
N CYS A 63 5.70 10.31 5.80
CA CYS A 63 6.33 9.99 4.52
C CYS A 63 6.49 8.47 4.39
N VAL A 64 6.66 7.99 3.15
CA VAL A 64 7.00 6.59 2.89
C VAL A 64 8.51 6.42 3.09
N GLU A 65 8.87 5.77 4.18
CA GLU A 65 10.25 5.64 4.64
C GLU A 65 11.01 4.53 3.89
N THR A 66 12.28 4.79 3.59
CA THR A 66 13.21 3.78 3.03
C THR A 66 13.70 2.82 4.09
N ASP A 67 13.82 3.26 5.35
CA ASP A 67 14.14 2.40 6.48
C ASP A 67 12.90 1.62 6.94
N ASP A 68 13.03 0.30 7.09
CA ASP A 68 11.91 -0.59 7.46
C ASP A 68 11.33 -0.25 8.83
N THR A 69 12.18 0.10 9.80
CA THR A 69 11.77 0.40 11.17
C THR A 69 10.94 1.67 11.22
N LYS A 70 11.44 2.71 10.56
CA LYS A 70 10.73 3.98 10.43
C LYS A 70 9.43 3.80 9.66
N LEU A 71 9.44 3.04 8.56
CA LEU A 71 8.23 2.76 7.79
C LEU A 71 7.15 2.12 8.65
N LEU A 72 7.46 1.02 9.32
CA LEU A 72 6.48 0.28 10.11
C LEU A 72 5.95 1.14 11.27
N THR A 73 6.80 1.96 11.88
CA THR A 73 6.39 2.91 12.93
C THR A 73 5.48 4.01 12.39
N SER A 74 5.83 4.59 11.24
CA SER A 74 5.03 5.62 10.56
C SER A 74 3.68 5.07 10.10
N VAL A 75 3.64 3.84 9.59
CA VAL A 75 2.38 3.14 9.25
C VAL A 75 1.51 2.95 10.48
N LEU A 76 2.06 2.47 11.60
CA LEU A 76 1.29 2.32 12.84
C LEU A 76 0.69 3.65 13.30
N ARG A 77 1.49 4.71 13.28
CA ARG A 77 1.05 6.06 13.63
C ARG A 77 -0.02 6.56 12.67
N LEU A 78 0.12 6.30 11.37
CA LEU A 78 -0.85 6.69 10.35
C LEU A 78 -2.18 5.98 10.57
N LEU A 79 -2.15 4.66 10.74
CA LEU A 79 -3.33 3.86 11.04
C LEU A 79 -4.06 4.39 12.28
N HIS A 80 -3.31 4.72 13.33
CA HIS A 80 -3.88 5.28 14.54
C HIS A 80 -4.51 6.67 14.33
N VAL A 81 -3.75 7.62 13.78
CA VAL A 81 -4.14 9.02 13.70
C VAL A 81 -5.18 9.27 12.59
N ALA A 82 -4.95 8.74 11.39
CA ALA A 82 -5.81 9.00 10.24
C ALA A 82 -7.08 8.13 10.24
N PHE A 83 -6.99 6.91 10.79
CA PHE A 83 -8.08 5.92 10.70
C PHE A 83 -8.67 5.51 12.05
N SER A 84 -8.20 6.08 13.17
CA SER A 84 -8.59 5.66 14.52
C SER A 84 -8.39 4.15 14.76
N TYR A 85 -7.46 3.53 14.03
CA TYR A 85 -7.18 2.10 14.13
C TYR A 85 -6.46 1.82 15.45
N ARG A 86 -6.92 0.79 16.16
CA ARG A 86 -6.26 0.30 17.38
C ARG A 86 -5.38 -0.88 17.01
N SER A 87 -4.09 -0.61 16.85
CA SER A 87 -3.12 -1.66 16.56
C SER A 87 -3.08 -2.69 17.69
N PRO A 88 -3.12 -4.00 17.38
CA PRO A 88 -2.87 -5.05 18.36
C PRO A 88 -1.38 -5.15 18.76
N LEU A 89 -0.49 -4.47 18.04
CA LEU A 89 0.95 -4.48 18.27
C LEU A 89 1.47 -3.06 18.58
N THR A 90 2.41 -2.98 19.52
CA THR A 90 3.23 -1.78 19.69
C THR A 90 4.29 -1.66 18.59
N PRO A 91 4.89 -0.48 18.36
CA PRO A 91 6.00 -0.33 17.40
C PRO A 91 7.15 -1.31 17.66
N ALA A 92 7.53 -1.50 18.92
CA ALA A 92 8.58 -2.45 19.29
C ALA A 92 8.20 -3.91 18.99
N GLN A 93 6.91 -4.27 19.10
CA GLN A 93 6.43 -5.61 18.74
C GLN A 93 6.37 -5.81 17.23
N MET A 94 6.07 -4.76 16.46
CA MET A 94 6.04 -4.79 15.00
C MET A 94 7.42 -5.10 14.38
N MET A 95 8.51 -4.74 15.07
CA MET A 95 9.87 -5.00 14.62
C MET A 95 10.36 -6.42 14.89
N GLN A 96 9.68 -7.17 15.75
CA GLN A 96 10.12 -8.52 16.11
C GLN A 96 9.71 -9.52 15.04
N ASN A 97 10.57 -10.50 14.74
CA ASN A 97 10.25 -11.61 13.82
C ASN A 97 9.36 -12.64 14.53
N LYS A 98 8.15 -12.18 14.86
CA LYS A 98 7.06 -12.95 15.45
C LYS A 98 5.75 -12.21 15.16
N PHE A 99 4.64 -12.69 15.73
CA PHE A 99 3.31 -12.09 15.55
C PHE A 99 2.80 -12.11 14.10
N PHE A 100 3.10 -13.16 13.34
CA PHE A 100 2.67 -13.31 11.95
C PHE A 100 1.17 -13.03 11.75
N SER A 101 0.33 -13.64 12.60
CA SER A 101 -1.12 -13.48 12.53
C SER A 101 -1.55 -12.01 12.70
N GLN A 102 -1.04 -11.33 13.72
CA GLN A 102 -1.36 -9.93 13.99
C GLN A 102 -0.88 -9.02 12.87
N LYS A 103 0.36 -9.19 12.38
CA LYS A 103 0.90 -8.40 11.28
C LYS A 103 0.12 -8.59 9.98
N SER A 104 -0.27 -9.83 9.68
CA SER A 104 -1.10 -10.16 8.52
C SER A 104 -2.47 -9.54 8.60
N GLN A 105 -3.12 -9.61 9.78
CA GLN A 105 -4.42 -9.00 10.00
C GLN A 105 -4.34 -7.47 9.86
N MET A 106 -3.32 -6.85 10.44
CA MET A 106 -3.07 -5.41 10.30
C MET A 106 -2.90 -4.97 8.85
N LEU A 107 -2.15 -5.74 8.05
CA LEU A 107 -1.94 -5.45 6.63
C LEU A 107 -3.26 -5.57 5.84
N LEU A 108 -4.06 -6.61 6.11
CA LEU A 108 -5.39 -6.78 5.53
C LEU A 108 -6.35 -5.64 5.90
N ASP A 109 -6.36 -5.24 7.18
CA ASP A 109 -7.17 -4.13 7.69
C ASP A 109 -6.75 -2.81 7.04
N GLY A 110 -5.44 -2.54 6.97
CA GLY A 110 -4.90 -1.36 6.31
C GLY A 110 -5.30 -1.24 4.86
N ILE A 111 -5.20 -2.34 4.10
CA ILE A 111 -5.69 -2.40 2.72
C ILE A 111 -7.18 -2.01 2.67
N ALA A 112 -8.01 -2.58 3.56
CA ALA A 112 -9.44 -2.29 3.57
C ALA A 112 -9.73 -0.81 3.92
N LEU A 113 -8.97 -0.21 4.84
CA LEU A 113 -9.09 1.21 5.19
C LEU A 113 -8.73 2.12 4.02
N LEU A 114 -7.61 1.85 3.35
CA LEU A 114 -7.19 2.63 2.19
C LEU A 114 -8.18 2.50 1.02
N GLN A 115 -8.74 1.30 0.80
CA GLN A 115 -9.80 1.09 -0.18
C GLN A 115 -11.06 1.91 0.13
N ARG A 116 -11.43 2.06 1.41
CA ARG A 116 -12.57 2.89 1.82
C ARG A 116 -12.34 4.37 1.53
N GLU A 117 -11.10 4.86 1.69
CA GLU A 117 -10.76 6.24 1.34
C GLU A 117 -10.88 6.53 -0.15
N VAL A 118 -10.49 5.59 -1.01
CA VAL A 118 -10.72 5.72 -2.47
C VAL A 118 -12.21 5.88 -2.77
N LEU A 119 -13.07 5.12 -2.09
CA LEU A 119 -14.52 5.17 -2.32
C LEU A 119 -15.17 6.45 -1.76
N ARG A 120 -14.62 7.05 -0.70
CA ARG A 120 -15.12 8.30 -0.10
C ARG A 120 -15.01 9.51 -1.03
N ASP A 121 -14.06 9.49 -1.97
CA ASP A 121 -13.87 10.56 -2.95
C ASP A 121 -14.83 10.46 -4.15
N HIS A 122 -15.33 9.27 -4.48
CA HIS A 122 -16.17 9.04 -5.67
C HIS A 122 -17.67 9.24 -5.41
N ARG A 123 -18.02 10.28 -4.65
CA ARG A 123 -19.29 10.40 -3.92
C ARG A 123 -20.61 10.63 -4.69
N PRO A 124 -20.71 10.81 -6.03
CA PRO A 124 -22.03 10.68 -6.67
C PRO A 124 -22.52 9.22 -6.71
N LEU A 125 -21.64 8.21 -6.56
CA LEU A 125 -21.98 6.79 -6.73
C LEU A 125 -22.07 5.99 -5.43
N ALA A 126 -21.62 6.56 -4.31
CA ALA A 126 -21.52 5.87 -3.01
C ALA A 126 -22.88 5.47 -2.42
N HIS A 127 -23.96 6.16 -2.79
CA HIS A 127 -25.30 5.88 -2.24
C HIS A 127 -25.91 4.55 -2.72
N SER A 128 -25.47 4.04 -3.89
CA SER A 128 -25.97 2.75 -4.42
C SER A 128 -25.21 1.55 -3.82
N LEU A 129 -23.91 1.71 -3.56
CA LEU A 129 -23.02 0.61 -3.14
C LEU A 129 -23.02 0.36 -1.62
N ALA A 130 -23.45 1.33 -0.81
CA ALA A 130 -23.54 1.18 0.65
C ALA A 130 -24.51 0.05 1.07
N ARG A 131 -25.46 -0.35 0.21
CA ARG A 131 -26.33 -1.52 0.44
C ARG A 131 -25.66 -2.86 0.11
N GLN A 132 -24.63 -2.90 -0.72
CA GLN A 132 -23.97 -4.13 -1.20
C GLN A 132 -22.80 -4.59 -0.33
N CYS A 133 -22.28 -3.74 0.56
CA CYS A 133 -21.15 -4.06 1.45
C CYS A 133 -21.43 -5.10 2.56
N ARG A 134 -22.54 -5.85 2.51
CA ARG A 134 -22.78 -6.97 3.44
C ARG A 134 -22.24 -8.32 2.93
N HIS A 135 -21.87 -8.48 1.67
CA HIS A 135 -21.35 -9.75 1.14
C HIS A 135 -20.14 -9.53 0.23
N ASP A 136 -18.95 -9.80 0.77
CA ASP A 136 -17.78 -10.47 0.17
C ASP A 136 -17.37 -10.30 -1.31
N ARG A 137 -17.78 -9.24 -2.02
CA ARG A 137 -17.25 -8.93 -3.35
C ARG A 137 -17.13 -7.43 -3.55
N LEU A 138 -15.92 -6.90 -3.35
CA LEU A 138 -15.54 -5.61 -3.94
C LEU A 138 -14.51 -5.90 -5.03
N ASP A 139 -15.00 -5.80 -6.27
CA ASP A 139 -14.24 -5.98 -7.50
C ASP A 139 -13.05 -5.02 -7.57
N ILE A 140 -11.88 -5.59 -7.79
CA ILE A 140 -10.58 -4.91 -7.89
C ILE A 140 -10.40 -4.33 -9.31
N ASP A 141 -11.40 -4.47 -10.18
CA ASP A 141 -11.38 -3.96 -11.55
C ASP A 141 -11.53 -2.44 -11.65
N LEU A 142 -11.85 -1.74 -10.55
CA LEU A 142 -11.83 -0.26 -10.50
C LEU A 142 -10.43 0.35 -10.38
N VAL A 143 -9.42 -0.43 -9.94
CA VAL A 143 -8.05 0.09 -9.70
C VAL A 143 -7.12 -0.14 -10.89
N LYS A 144 -7.33 -1.22 -11.66
CA LYS A 144 -6.50 -1.60 -12.82
C LYS A 144 -6.34 -0.50 -13.89
N PRO A 145 -7.38 0.22 -14.34
CA PRO A 145 -7.20 1.20 -15.41
C PRO A 145 -6.41 2.44 -14.97
N LYS A 146 -6.45 2.81 -13.68
CA LYS A 146 -5.72 3.98 -13.17
C LYS A 146 -4.23 3.72 -12.94
N VAL A 147 -3.86 2.49 -12.55
CA VAL A 147 -2.44 2.09 -12.45
C VAL A 147 -1.78 2.06 -13.83
N GLN A 148 -2.52 1.64 -14.86
CA GLN A 148 -2.05 1.72 -16.25
C GLN A 148 -1.90 3.17 -16.75
N GLN A 149 -2.81 4.07 -16.35
CA GLN A 149 -2.71 5.49 -16.68
C GLN A 149 -1.55 6.20 -15.97
N ALA A 150 -1.30 5.86 -14.70
CA ALA A 150 -0.19 6.40 -13.92
C ALA A 150 1.18 5.93 -14.46
N THR A 151 1.29 4.65 -14.84
CA THR A 151 2.51 4.09 -15.45
C THR A 151 2.79 4.68 -16.83
N ALA A 152 1.77 4.90 -17.67
CA ALA A 152 1.91 5.61 -18.94
C ALA A 152 2.39 7.06 -18.75
N ARG A 153 1.86 7.74 -17.72
CA ARG A 153 2.25 9.12 -17.40
C ARG A 153 3.69 9.21 -16.85
N LEU A 154 4.14 8.21 -16.09
CA LEU A 154 5.53 8.13 -15.64
C LEU A 154 6.49 7.94 -16.81
N ALA A 155 6.18 7.02 -17.74
CA ALA A 155 6.99 6.78 -18.92
C ALA A 155 7.14 8.03 -19.80
N GLU A 156 6.07 8.83 -19.91
CA GLU A 156 6.09 10.10 -20.65
C GLU A 156 6.96 11.17 -19.95
N LEU A 157 6.92 11.24 -18.63
CA LEU A 157 7.78 12.15 -17.86
C LEU A 157 9.26 11.75 -17.96
N ASP A 158 9.57 10.45 -17.95
CA ASP A 158 10.93 9.95 -18.14
C ASP A 158 11.44 10.22 -19.56
N ARG A 159 10.59 10.06 -20.59
CA ARG A 159 10.92 10.43 -21.97
C ARG A 159 11.25 11.92 -22.08
N ARG A 160 10.41 12.77 -21.51
CA ARG A 160 10.59 14.23 -21.55
C ARG A 160 11.81 14.70 -20.76
N ARG A 161 12.13 14.06 -19.65
CA ARG A 161 13.39 14.28 -18.91
C ARG A 161 14.60 13.94 -19.77
N LYS A 162 14.56 12.85 -20.53
CA LYS A 162 15.67 12.44 -21.40
C LYS A 162 15.87 13.42 -22.55
N GLU A 163 14.78 13.84 -23.21
CA GLU A 163 14.81 14.85 -24.27
C GLU A 163 15.39 16.19 -23.78
N LEU A 164 15.00 16.65 -22.59
CA LEU A 164 15.56 17.88 -21.99
C LEU A 164 17.05 17.74 -21.67
N ASN A 165 17.49 16.58 -21.17
CA ASN A 165 18.90 16.33 -20.89
C ASN A 165 19.75 16.23 -22.16
N ASP A 166 19.18 15.72 -23.25
CA ASP A 166 19.85 15.63 -24.55
C ASP A 166 19.91 17.01 -25.24
N ALA A 167 18.87 17.84 -25.11
CA ALA A 167 18.85 19.21 -25.62
C ALA A 167 19.83 20.16 -24.89
N VAL A 168 20.11 19.91 -23.61
CA VAL A 168 21.14 20.66 -22.84
C VAL A 168 22.56 20.19 -23.20
N ARG A 169 22.71 19.04 -23.86
CA ARG A 169 24.00 18.47 -24.27
C ARG A 169 24.45 18.86 -25.68
N GLU A 170 23.60 19.49 -26.50
CA GLU A 170 24.05 20.07 -27.77
C GLU A 170 24.86 21.35 -27.50
N PRO A 171 26.17 21.39 -27.78
CA PRO A 171 26.93 22.61 -27.67
C PRO A 171 26.54 23.55 -28.81
N LEU A 172 26.33 24.83 -28.46
CA LEU A 172 26.32 25.95 -29.40
C LEU A 172 27.48 25.81 -30.39
N HIS A 173 27.16 25.56 -31.66
CA HIS A 173 28.07 25.73 -32.80
C HIS A 173 28.20 27.20 -33.18
#